data_AF-A0A4Q3J7A1-F1
#
_entry.id   AF-A0A4Q3J7A1-F1
#
_cell.length_a   1.000
_cell.length_b   1.000
_cell.length_c   1.000
_cell.angle_alpha   90.00
_cell.angle_beta   90.00
_cell.angle_gamma   90.00
#
_symmetry.space_group_name_H-M   'P 1'
#
loop_
_entity.id
_entity.type
_entity.pdbx_description
1 polymer ?
#
loop_
_entity_poly.entity_id
_entity_poly.type
_entity_poly.pdbx_seq_one_letter_code
_entity_poly.pdbx_strand_id
1 'polypeptide(L)' 'ATGTDGFPADEGSKAALVTAKRYLEMPVSPIAPQIEVVLNRAHDEIMTDNISIDDGLAEMNRGVGEIK' A
#
# COMPACT_ATOMS: atom_id res chain seq x y z
N ALA A 1 -9.79 19.30 13.54
CA ALA A 1 -9.20 20.66 13.60
C ALA A 1 -8.53 20.94 12.26
N THR A 2 -9.12 21.80 11.42
CA THR A 2 -8.69 22.09 10.04
C THR A 2 -8.12 23.52 9.93
N GLY A 3 -7.24 23.91 10.84
CA GLY A 3 -6.81 25.31 10.96
C GLY A 3 -5.47 25.53 11.65
N THR A 4 -4.54 24.58 11.49
CA THR A 4 -3.14 24.79 11.93
C THR A 4 -2.34 25.40 10.78
N ASP A 5 -1.36 26.24 11.10
CA ASP A 5 -0.52 26.89 10.10
C ASP A 5 0.20 25.83 9.24
N GLY A 6 0.04 25.91 7.91
CA GLY A 6 0.46 24.87 6.95
C GLY A 6 -0.61 23.83 6.56
N PHE A 7 -1.84 23.91 7.08
CA PHE A 7 -2.92 23.04 6.63
C PHE A 7 -3.39 23.44 5.22
N PRO A 8 -3.62 22.49 4.29
CA PRO A 8 -4.01 22.81 2.92
C PRO A 8 -5.32 23.62 2.88
N ALA A 9 -5.23 24.86 2.39
CA ALA A 9 -6.36 25.76 2.28
C ALA A 9 -7.08 25.66 0.94
N ASP A 10 -6.43 25.07 -0.07
CA ASP A 10 -6.98 24.89 -1.41
C ASP A 10 -8.12 23.85 -1.41
N GLU A 11 -9.11 24.08 -2.27
CA GLU A 11 -10.30 23.23 -2.33
C GLU A 11 -9.98 21.80 -2.76
N GLY A 12 -8.95 21.62 -3.61
CA GLY A 12 -8.52 20.30 -4.08
C GLY A 12 -7.98 19.42 -2.95
N SER A 13 -7.07 19.96 -2.15
CA SER A 13 -6.51 19.26 -0.99
C SER A 13 -7.55 18.99 0.08
N LYS A 14 -8.50 19.91 0.30
CA LYS A 14 -9.63 19.68 1.22
C LYS A 14 -10.53 18.54 0.75
N ALA A 15 -10.80 18.45 -0.56
CA ALA A 15 -11.58 17.36 -1.14
C ALA A 15 -10.85 16.01 -1.04
N ALA A 16 -9.51 15.99 -1.17
CA ALA A 16 -8.70 14.78 -1.01
C ALA A 16 -8.77 14.18 0.42
N LEU A 17 -9.07 15.01 1.43
CA LEU A 17 -9.28 14.55 2.81
C LEU A 17 -10.64 13.88 3.02
N VAL A 18 -11.56 14.00 2.05
CA VAL A 18 -12.89 13.37 2.10
C VAL A 18 -12.81 11.98 1.47
N THR A 19 -12.48 10.97 2.28
CA THR A 19 -12.48 9.56 1.84
C THR A 19 -13.89 9.10 1.45
N ALA A 20 -14.10 8.81 0.16
CA ALA A 20 -15.39 8.37 -0.38
C ALA A 20 -15.77 6.91 -0.01
N LYS A 21 -14.78 6.03 0.17
CA LYS A 21 -14.97 4.62 0.55
C LYS A 21 -13.83 4.18 1.46
N ARG A 22 -14.16 3.54 2.58
CA ARG A 22 -13.18 2.94 3.49
C ARG A 22 -13.09 1.46 3.18
N TYR A 23 -11.93 1.02 2.73
CA TYR A 23 -11.60 -0.39 2.57
C TYR A 23 -10.64 -0.79 3.69
N LEU A 24 -10.75 -2.03 4.16
CA LEU A 24 -9.76 -2.59 5.07
C LEU A 24 -8.43 -2.74 4.32
N GLU A 25 -7.33 -2.30 4.93
CA GLU A 25 -5.98 -2.37 4.35
C GLU A 25 -5.56 -3.81 4.02
N MET A 26 -6.03 -4.78 4.80
CA MET A 26 -5.97 -6.19 4.45
C MET A 26 -7.34 -6.85 4.64
N PRO A 27 -7.82 -7.65 3.67
CA PRO A 27 -9.00 -8.47 3.87
C PRO A 27 -8.71 -9.50 4.98
N VAL A 28 -9.69 -9.74 5.84
CA VAL A 28 -9.57 -10.75 6.90
C VAL A 28 -9.43 -12.12 6.24
N SER A 29 -8.22 -12.66 6.25
CA SER A 29 -7.88 -13.94 5.66
C SER A 29 -6.89 -14.69 6.56
N PRO A 30 -7.05 -16.01 6.77
CA PRO A 30 -6.08 -16.81 7.53
C PRO A 30 -4.67 -16.79 6.93
N ILE A 31 -4.55 -16.54 5.63
CA ILE A 31 -3.27 -16.45 4.91
C ILE A 31 -2.72 -15.02 4.84
N ALA A 32 -3.44 -14.02 5.38
CA ALA A 32 -3.00 -12.62 5.36
C ALA A 32 -1.58 -12.40 5.93
N PRO A 33 -1.16 -13.05 7.03
CA PRO A 33 0.21 -12.89 7.54
C PRO A 33 1.29 -13.40 6.57
N GLN A 34 0.98 -14.42 5.77
CA GLN A 34 1.94 -14.97 4.79
C GLN A 34 2.04 -14.05 3.57
N ILE A 35 0.89 -13.50 3.14
CA ILE A 35 0.83 -12.50 2.07
C ILE A 35 1.63 -11.26 2.47
N GLU A 36 1.48 -10.79 3.70
CA GLU A 36 2.19 -9.61 4.22
C GLU A 36 3.72 -9.77 4.16
N VAL A 37 4.26 -10.95 4.50
CA VAL A 37 5.70 -11.23 4.41
C VAL A 37 6.20 -11.12 2.96
N VAL A 38 5.45 -11.65 2.00
CA VAL A 38 5.81 -11.59 0.57
C VAL A 38 5.79 -10.13 0.07
N LEU A 39 4.72 -9.39 0.40
CA LEU A 39 4.55 -8.02 -0.04
C LEU A 39 5.57 -7.07 0.58
N ASN A 40 5.87 -7.21 1.87
CA ASN A 40 6.82 -6.34 2.57
C ASN A 40 8.24 -6.50 2.02
N ARG A 41 8.68 -7.74 1.75
CA ARG A 41 10.01 -7.97 1.18
C ARG A 41 10.16 -7.33 -0.20
N ALA A 42 9.20 -7.56 -1.09
CA ALA A 42 9.23 -6.96 -2.43
C ALA A 42 9.06 -5.43 -2.37
N HIS A 43 8.30 -4.89 -1.41
CA HIS A 43 8.19 -3.46 -1.17
C HIS A 43 9.53 -2.85 -0.77
N ASP A 44 10.25 -3.44 0.19
CA ASP A 44 11.56 -2.96 0.61
C ASP A 44 12.57 -2.98 -0.55
N GLU A 45 12.56 -4.04 -1.37
CA GLU A 45 13.45 -4.16 -2.52
C GLU A 45 13.16 -3.12 -3.62
N ILE A 46 11.88 -2.79 -3.86
CA ILE A 46 11.48 -1.72 -4.78
C ILE A 46 11.92 -0.36 -4.22
N MET A 47 11.67 -0.09 -2.94
CA MET A 47 11.93 1.21 -2.32
C MET A 47 13.43 1.47 -2.09
N THR A 48 14.26 0.43 -2.17
CA THR A 48 15.73 0.52 -2.11
C THR A 48 16.40 0.50 -3.49
N ASP A 49 15.60 0.60 -4.57
CA ASP A 49 16.05 0.51 -5.96
C ASP A 49 16.85 -0.78 -6.27
N ASN A 50 16.62 -1.83 -5.49
CA ASN A 50 17.33 -3.10 -5.60
C ASN A 50 16.75 -3.99 -6.71
N ILE A 51 15.44 -3.82 -6.99
CA ILE A 51 14.73 -4.44 -8.11
C ILE A 51 13.89 -3.41 -8.86
N SER A 52 13.59 -3.67 -10.14
CA SER A 52 12.65 -2.84 -10.88
C SER A 52 11.22 -3.01 -10.35
N ILE A 53 10.38 -1.99 -10.56
CA ILE A 53 8.96 -2.04 -10.17
C ILE A 53 8.25 -3.24 -10.84
N ASP A 54 8.53 -3.49 -12.12
CA ASP A 54 7.94 -4.58 -12.88
C ASP A 54 8.35 -5.95 -12.31
N ASP A 55 9.63 -6.10 -11.95
CA ASP A 55 10.15 -7.34 -11.36
C ASP A 55 9.59 -7.56 -9.96
N GLY A 56 9.48 -6.51 -9.15
CA GLY A 56 8.87 -6.58 -7.81
C GLY A 56 7.40 -6.94 -7.86
N LEU A 57 6.63 -6.37 -8.79
CA LEU A 57 5.24 -6.77 -9.04
C LEU A 57 5.12 -8.23 -9.48
N ALA A 58 6.01 -8.69 -10.37
CA ALA A 58 6.02 -10.09 -10.80
C ALA A 58 6.32 -11.03 -9.62
N GLU A 59 7.22 -10.63 -8.73
CA GLU A 59 7.57 -11.38 -7.55
C GLU A 59 6.45 -11.45 -6.50
N MET A 60 5.78 -10.33 -6.24
CA MET A 60 4.59 -10.29 -5.38
C MET A 60 3.52 -11.25 -5.89
N ASN A 61 3.23 -11.24 -7.18
CA ASN A 61 2.22 -12.12 -7.79
C ASN A 61 2.60 -13.60 -7.70
N ARG A 62 3.86 -13.95 -7.94
CA ARG A 62 4.34 -15.34 -7.79
C ARG A 62 4.28 -15.79 -6.34
N GLY A 63 4.83 -15.01 -5.42
CA GLY A 63 4.90 -15.38 -4.00
C GLY A 63 3.51 -15.52 -3.37
N VAL A 64 2.55 -14.65 -3.72
CA VAL A 64 1.17 -14.81 -3.26
C VAL A 64 0.48 -16.01 -3.91
N GLY A 65 0.74 -16.29 -5.20
CA GLY A 65 0.18 -17.45 -5.89
C GLY A 65 0.69 -18.80 -5.39
N GLU A 66 1.83 -18.83 -4.72
CA GLU A 66 2.43 -20.03 -4.12
C GLU A 66 1.91 -20.31 -2.69
N ILE A 67 1.26 -19.33 -2.06
CA ILE A 67 0.63 -19.49 -0.74
C ILE A 67 -0.67 -20.29 -0.89
N LYS A 68 -0.76 -21.41 -0.17
CA LYS A 68 -1.89 -22.36 -0.20
C LYS A 68 -2.92 -22.09 0.89
#